data_AF-A0A3N5QQS7-F1
#
_entry.id   AF-A0A3N5QQS7-F1
#
_cell.length_a   1.000
_cell.length_b   1.000
_cell.length_c   1.000
_cell.angle_alpha   90.00
_cell.angle_beta   90.00
_cell.angle_gamma   90.00
#
_symmetry.space_group_name_H-M   'P 1'
#
loop_
_entity.id
_entity.type
_entity.pdbx_description
1 polymer ?
#
loop_
_entity_poly.entity_id
_entity_poly.type
_entity_poly.pdbx_seq_one_letter_code
_entity_poly.pdbx_strand_id
1 'polypeptide(L)'
;IAAGDLPGIVIDDVDARRVGDWKHSQHTKPYIGDGYLHDLDQGKGEKTLTFVPKLPTDGVYEIRLAYTPGENRAANVPVTVFSADGEKTITVNMQKPPAIEGRFVSLGEFRCELAGQNFVLVANQGTSGHVIADAVQYLPRNAAGQSVAKEESAPTNDQQQAAADLKRLERELTELKAAVPPRPRVMSVVERPEIRDLEIHLRGSVHTLGDVVPRGFLQVVPPAAAAPLATHQSGRKELADWLASPVNPLPARVFVNRAWYWLVGQGLVRSVDNFGSTGESPSHPELLDHLATQFIDSGWSVKSLVRSIVLSRTYRQSTEAGAMGMKHDPENRLLWRAHRRRLDAECLRDALLCVSGELDRYPGGTRIRPATVADYDYVDTGFSRSVYVPVFRNALPELFEAFDFPDPSLVVGQRNRSTVAPQALLLLNHPFVRERAAAAARRWLARLPQDDEERLAEAFREALGRPPQDAERELARQTIQEALAESSSLERAWTELAHLLFASLDFRYCD
;
A
#
# COMPACT_ATOMS: atom_id res chain seq x y z
N ILE A 1 5.66 41.42 8.65
CA ILE A 1 5.65 41.87 7.22
C ILE A 1 6.04 40.65 6.41
N ALA A 2 5.38 40.35 5.30
CA ALA A 2 5.79 39.20 4.50
C ALA A 2 7.16 39.46 3.88
N ALA A 3 8.03 38.45 3.81
CA ALA A 3 9.37 38.59 3.24
C ALA A 3 9.35 39.15 1.81
N GLY A 4 8.33 38.81 1.02
CA GLY A 4 8.15 39.30 -0.36
C GLY A 4 7.75 40.77 -0.51
N ASP A 5 7.30 41.42 0.58
CA ASP A 5 6.94 42.85 0.57
C ASP A 5 8.17 43.76 0.79
N LEU A 6 9.30 43.18 1.20
CA LEU A 6 10.53 43.90 1.49
C LEU A 6 11.40 44.02 0.23
N PRO A 7 12.15 45.12 0.06
CA PRO A 7 13.04 45.28 -1.09
C PRO A 7 14.21 44.28 -1.05
N GLY A 8 14.76 43.95 -2.22
CA GLY A 8 15.90 43.04 -2.34
C GLY A 8 15.53 41.55 -2.23
N ILE A 9 16.54 40.72 -1.97
CA ILE A 9 16.36 39.28 -1.73
C ILE A 9 16.31 39.05 -0.21
N VAL A 10 15.18 38.56 0.29
CA VAL A 10 14.99 38.25 1.72
C VAL A 10 14.88 36.76 1.92
N ILE A 11 15.65 36.22 2.87
CA ILE A 11 15.62 34.82 3.28
C ILE A 11 15.15 34.78 4.73
N ASP A 12 13.97 34.21 4.94
CA ASP A 12 13.30 34.11 6.24
C ASP A 12 13.86 32.93 7.07
N ASP A 13 13.59 32.89 8.37
CA ASP A 13 14.09 31.86 9.29
C ASP A 13 13.60 30.45 8.91
N VAL A 14 12.42 30.35 8.30
CA VAL A 14 11.85 29.09 7.79
C VAL A 14 12.69 28.48 6.66
N ASP A 15 13.41 29.29 5.91
CA ASP A 15 14.26 28.86 4.78
C ASP A 15 15.74 28.68 5.17
N ALA A 16 16.11 29.01 6.42
CA ALA A 16 17.47 28.85 6.92
C ALA A 16 17.82 27.38 7.19
N ARG A 17 19.05 26.96 6.85
CA ARG A 17 19.60 25.66 7.25
C ARG A 17 20.04 25.73 8.71
N ARG A 18 19.65 24.73 9.51
CA ARG A 18 19.80 24.75 10.97
C ARG A 18 20.73 23.65 11.45
N VAL A 19 21.62 23.98 12.38
CA VAL A 19 22.41 23.03 13.16
C VAL A 19 22.11 23.27 14.64
N GLY A 20 21.81 22.18 15.36
CA GLY A 20 21.36 22.19 16.74
C GLY A 20 19.89 22.61 16.91
N ASP A 21 19.40 22.55 18.15
CA ASP A 21 17.99 22.83 18.46
C ASP A 21 17.68 24.33 18.52
N TRP A 22 16.86 24.80 17.59
CA TRP A 22 16.33 26.17 17.52
C TRP A 22 14.82 26.18 17.76
N LYS A 23 14.37 27.08 18.64
CA LYS A 23 12.95 27.22 18.98
C LYS A 23 12.32 28.37 18.18
N HIS A 24 11.23 28.07 17.48
CA HIS A 24 10.38 29.08 16.85
C HIS A 24 9.52 29.83 17.86
N SER A 25 9.37 31.13 17.68
CA SER A 25 8.58 32.02 18.54
C SER A 25 7.95 33.17 17.75
N GLN A 26 6.78 33.61 18.21
CA GLN A 26 6.05 34.78 17.70
C GLN A 26 5.85 35.85 18.80
N HIS A 27 6.52 35.68 19.94
CA HIS A 27 6.21 36.41 21.16
C HIS A 27 6.60 37.89 21.09
N THR A 28 7.80 38.19 20.58
CA THR A 28 8.31 39.56 20.49
C THR A 28 8.17 40.09 19.06
N LYS A 29 7.47 41.20 18.87
CA LYS A 29 7.31 41.89 17.58
C LYS A 29 8.27 43.10 17.49
N PRO A 30 8.60 43.58 16.28
CA PRO A 30 8.22 43.08 14.96
C PRO A 30 9.12 41.93 14.46
N TYR A 31 8.56 41.02 13.65
CA TYR A 31 9.29 39.98 12.91
C TYR A 31 8.85 39.92 11.44
N ILE A 32 9.65 39.27 10.59
CA ILE A 32 9.40 39.04 9.18
C ILE A 32 8.75 37.65 9.03
N GLY A 33 7.90 37.49 8.02
CA GLY A 33 7.21 36.22 7.80
C GLY A 33 6.32 35.82 8.98
N ASP A 34 6.49 34.57 9.43
CA ASP A 34 5.64 33.93 10.44
C ASP A 34 6.20 34.06 11.87
N GLY A 35 7.49 34.32 12.07
CA GLY A 35 8.09 34.39 13.41
C GLY A 35 9.60 34.58 13.40
N TYR A 36 10.28 34.09 14.43
CA TYR A 36 11.75 34.07 14.49
C TYR A 36 12.24 32.85 15.28
N LEU A 37 13.52 32.52 15.10
CA LEU A 37 14.18 31.44 15.85
C LEU A 37 15.05 31.98 16.97
N HIS A 38 15.10 31.23 18.08
CA HIS A 38 16.06 31.47 19.16
C HIS A 38 16.69 30.19 19.69
N ASP A 39 17.89 30.31 20.23
CA ASP A 39 18.73 29.19 20.66
C ASP A 39 18.39 28.62 22.05
N LEU A 40 17.32 29.09 22.68
CA LEU A 40 16.93 28.82 24.07
C LEU A 40 17.98 29.21 25.13
N ASP A 41 19.03 29.94 24.77
CA ASP A 41 20.20 30.20 25.62
C ASP A 41 20.88 28.91 26.11
N GLN A 42 20.91 27.88 25.25
CA GLN A 42 21.48 26.56 25.55
C GLN A 42 22.42 26.10 24.43
N GLY A 43 23.36 25.20 24.73
CA GLY A 43 24.27 24.59 23.75
C GLY A 43 25.16 25.63 23.05
N LYS A 44 25.83 26.50 23.83
CA LYS A 44 26.68 27.57 23.29
C LYS A 44 27.88 26.99 22.54
N GLY A 45 28.05 27.40 21.28
CA GLY A 45 29.10 26.88 20.40
C GLY A 45 28.66 25.68 19.55
N GLU A 46 27.44 25.17 19.74
CA GLU A 46 26.94 23.97 19.05
C GLU A 46 25.85 24.30 18.01
N LYS A 47 25.41 25.57 17.93
CA LYS A 47 24.25 25.95 17.12
C LYS A 47 24.57 27.01 16.08
N THR A 48 24.04 26.80 14.87
CA THR A 48 24.16 27.76 13.77
C THR A 48 22.90 27.83 12.91
N LEU A 49 22.62 29.01 12.36
CA LEU A 49 21.65 29.24 11.29
C LEU A 49 22.36 29.77 10.05
N THR A 50 22.12 29.13 8.90
CA THR A 50 22.73 29.49 7.61
C THR A 50 21.67 29.94 6.62
N PHE A 51 21.76 31.19 6.17
CA PHE A 51 20.85 31.83 5.22
C PHE A 51 21.53 31.88 3.84
N VAL A 52 21.05 31.07 2.89
CA VAL A 52 21.63 30.94 1.55
C VAL A 52 20.75 31.66 0.53
N PRO A 53 21.18 32.79 -0.06
CA PRO A 53 20.40 33.52 -1.04
C PRO A 53 20.42 32.83 -2.43
N LYS A 54 19.39 33.09 -3.23
CA LYS A 54 19.43 32.90 -4.69
C LYS A 54 19.58 34.28 -5.34
N LEU A 55 20.82 34.68 -5.62
CA LEU A 55 21.11 35.99 -6.19
C LEU A 55 20.86 36.00 -7.71
N PRO A 56 20.23 37.04 -8.26
CA PRO A 56 19.91 37.11 -9.69
C PRO A 56 21.09 37.55 -10.56
N THR A 57 22.07 38.25 -9.99
CA THR A 57 23.20 38.86 -10.70
C THR A 57 24.45 38.92 -9.82
N ASP A 58 25.62 38.97 -10.44
CA ASP A 58 26.85 39.36 -9.75
C ASP A 58 26.78 40.85 -9.37
N GLY A 59 27.35 41.22 -8.23
CA GLY A 59 27.37 42.62 -7.82
C GLY A 59 27.68 42.85 -6.35
N VAL A 60 27.68 44.12 -5.94
CA VAL A 60 27.82 44.50 -4.53
C VAL A 60 26.43 44.54 -3.90
N TYR A 61 26.28 43.87 -2.76
CA TYR A 61 25.04 43.85 -1.99
C TYR A 61 25.28 44.42 -0.60
N GLU A 62 24.40 45.30 -0.14
CA GLU A 62 24.27 45.55 1.29
C GLU A 62 23.53 44.36 1.91
N ILE A 63 24.19 43.68 2.85
CA ILE A 63 23.63 42.53 3.54
C ILE A 63 23.18 42.98 4.93
N ARG A 64 21.94 42.67 5.30
CA ARG A 64 21.32 43.06 6.56
C ARG A 64 20.76 41.85 7.29
N LEU A 65 20.87 41.83 8.61
CA LEU A 65 20.28 40.82 9.48
C LEU A 65 19.09 41.41 10.22
N ALA A 66 17.96 40.71 10.22
CA ALA A 66 16.81 40.99 11.06
C ALA A 66 16.83 40.16 12.34
N TYR A 67 16.46 40.79 13.45
CA TYR A 67 16.32 40.14 14.76
C TYR A 67 15.39 40.94 15.68
N THR A 68 14.85 40.26 16.70
CA THR A 68 14.02 40.90 17.74
C THR A 68 14.85 41.25 18.97
N PRO A 69 14.90 42.54 19.39
CA PRO A 69 15.73 42.96 20.52
C PRO A 69 15.14 42.53 21.87
N GLY A 70 15.99 42.48 22.91
CA GLY A 70 15.54 42.24 24.28
C GLY A 70 16.68 42.21 25.30
N GLU A 71 16.38 42.50 26.57
CA GLU A 71 17.41 42.56 27.63
C GLU A 71 18.08 41.21 27.90
N ASN A 72 17.38 40.10 27.65
CA ASN A 72 17.90 38.74 27.80
C ASN A 72 18.59 38.19 26.53
N ARG A 73 18.85 39.03 25.51
CA ARG A 73 19.58 38.61 24.31
C ARG A 73 21.08 38.71 24.50
N ALA A 74 21.82 37.98 23.67
CA ALA A 74 23.27 38.10 23.61
C ALA A 74 23.71 39.45 23.03
N ALA A 75 24.67 40.09 23.71
CA ALA A 75 25.26 41.36 23.27
C ALA A 75 26.40 41.19 22.24
N ASN A 76 26.82 39.95 21.98
CA ASN A 76 28.03 39.63 21.25
C ASN A 76 27.85 38.48 20.23
N VAL A 77 26.75 38.44 19.51
CA VAL A 77 26.44 37.35 18.57
C VAL A 77 27.37 37.37 17.36
N PRO A 78 28.15 36.31 17.08
CA PRO A 78 28.97 36.22 15.87
C PRO A 78 28.11 35.91 14.64
N VAL A 79 28.16 36.80 13.66
CA VAL A 79 27.48 36.68 12.36
C VAL A 79 28.54 36.73 11.26
N THR A 80 28.73 35.62 10.55
CA THR A 80 29.75 35.50 9.50
C THR A 80 29.11 35.60 8.14
N VAL A 81 29.58 36.54 7.33
CA VAL A 81 29.19 36.72 5.93
C VAL A 81 30.24 36.04 5.06
N PHE A 82 29.82 35.08 4.24
CA PHE A 82 30.63 34.50 3.18
C PHE A 82 30.28 35.21 1.88
N SER A 83 31.30 35.66 1.15
CA SER A 83 31.15 36.44 -0.08
C SER A 83 32.34 36.20 -1.02
N ALA A 84 32.33 36.82 -2.21
CA ALA A 84 33.46 36.80 -3.13
C ALA A 84 34.70 37.52 -2.58
N ASP A 85 34.56 38.30 -1.51
CA ASP A 85 35.67 38.98 -0.82
C ASP A 85 36.25 38.14 0.33
N GLY A 86 35.74 36.91 0.52
CA GLY A 86 36.11 35.99 1.60
C GLY A 86 35.06 35.93 2.72
N GLU A 87 35.47 35.40 3.87
CA GLU A 87 34.65 35.34 5.09
C GLU A 87 34.92 36.55 5.99
N LYS A 88 33.86 37.14 6.55
CA LYS A 88 33.96 38.24 7.52
C LYS A 88 32.97 38.03 8.65
N THR A 89 33.47 37.97 9.88
CA THR A 89 32.63 37.88 11.08
C THR A 89 32.38 39.26 11.69
N ILE A 90 31.10 39.56 11.92
CA ILE A 90 30.61 40.77 12.57
C ILE A 90 29.94 40.37 13.88
N THR A 91 30.26 41.09 14.96
CA THR A 91 29.61 40.91 16.26
C THR A 91 28.36 41.80 16.35
N VAL A 92 27.20 41.18 16.54
CA VAL A 92 25.90 41.87 16.63
C VAL A 92 25.41 41.89 18.07
N ASN A 93 25.05 43.07 18.57
CA ASN A 93 24.43 43.24 19.88
C ASN A 93 22.91 43.20 19.77
N MET A 94 22.32 42.05 20.12
CA MET A 94 20.88 41.83 20.00
C MET A 94 20.07 42.40 21.18
N GLN A 95 20.70 43.02 22.17
CA GLN A 95 19.97 43.72 23.23
C GLN A 95 19.44 45.08 22.75
N LYS A 96 20.08 45.66 21.72
CA LYS A 96 19.72 46.95 21.17
C LYS A 96 18.73 46.81 20.02
N PRO A 97 17.74 47.71 19.90
CA PRO A 97 16.87 47.72 18.73
C PRO A 97 17.70 47.92 17.45
N PRO A 98 17.42 47.16 16.38
CA PRO A 98 18.10 47.32 15.10
C PRO A 98 17.93 48.75 14.54
N ALA A 99 19.00 49.31 13.97
CA ALA A 99 19.02 50.73 13.57
C ALA A 99 18.15 51.04 12.34
N ILE A 100 17.87 50.06 11.49
CA ILE A 100 17.13 50.25 10.24
C ILE A 100 15.70 49.78 10.46
N GLU A 101 14.78 50.75 10.49
CA GLU A 101 13.33 50.54 10.69
C GLU A 101 12.96 49.73 11.95
N GLY A 102 13.85 49.67 12.94
CA GLY A 102 13.66 48.84 14.14
C GLY A 102 13.70 47.33 13.87
N ARG A 103 14.13 46.90 12.67
CA ARG A 103 14.13 45.49 12.23
C ARG A 103 15.49 44.99 11.80
N PHE A 104 16.26 45.79 11.07
CA PHE A 104 17.51 45.37 10.45
C PHE A 104 18.75 46.04 11.07
N VAL A 105 19.83 45.27 11.15
CA VAL A 105 21.20 45.77 11.30
C VAL A 105 21.97 45.50 10.02
N SER A 106 22.73 46.48 9.54
CA SER A 106 23.61 46.29 8.38
C SER A 106 24.84 45.49 8.80
N LEU A 107 25.13 44.41 8.08
CA LEU A 107 26.35 43.62 8.23
C LEU A 107 27.50 44.19 7.39
N GLY A 108 27.18 45.05 6.42
CA GLY A 108 28.11 45.70 5.52
C GLY A 108 27.74 45.49 4.05
N GLU A 109 28.62 45.99 3.18
CA GLU A 109 28.53 45.81 1.73
C GLU A 109 29.56 44.78 1.29
N PHE A 110 29.13 43.82 0.48
CA PHE A 110 29.92 42.66 0.08
C PHE A 110 29.74 42.38 -1.40
N ARG A 111 30.83 41.99 -2.08
CA ARG A 111 30.75 41.51 -3.46
C ARG A 111 30.25 40.07 -3.48
N CYS A 112 29.20 39.81 -4.24
CA CYS A 112 28.62 38.48 -4.42
C CYS A 112 28.65 38.06 -5.89
N GLU A 113 28.87 36.76 -6.11
CA GLU A 113 28.94 36.14 -7.44
C GLU A 113 27.91 35.02 -7.54
N LEU A 114 27.22 34.86 -8.66
CA LEU A 114 26.10 33.93 -8.85
C LEU A 114 26.47 32.47 -8.58
N ALA A 115 27.73 32.10 -8.85
CA ALA A 115 28.29 30.78 -8.56
C ALA A 115 29.16 30.73 -7.29
N GLY A 116 29.23 31.83 -6.53
CA GLY A 116 30.05 31.99 -5.33
C GLY A 116 29.36 31.56 -4.03
N GLN A 117 30.13 31.51 -2.94
CA GLN A 117 29.60 31.31 -1.59
C GLN A 117 29.11 32.65 -1.04
N ASN A 118 27.79 32.88 -1.04
CA ASN A 118 27.19 34.17 -0.65
C ASN A 118 26.26 34.07 0.57
N PHE A 119 26.56 33.23 1.55
CA PHE A 119 25.62 32.95 2.65
C PHE A 119 26.00 33.67 3.95
N VAL A 120 25.00 33.86 4.82
CA VAL A 120 25.21 34.39 6.18
C VAL A 120 25.03 33.28 7.19
N LEU A 121 26.00 33.14 8.10
CA LEU A 121 26.00 32.20 9.21
C LEU A 121 25.86 32.94 10.53
N VAL A 122 24.78 32.72 11.26
CA VAL A 122 24.60 33.17 12.65
C VAL A 122 24.98 32.02 13.57
N ALA A 123 25.99 32.23 14.43
CA ALA A 123 26.44 31.22 15.39
C ALA A 123 26.20 31.69 16.84
N ASN A 124 26.11 30.74 17.79
CA ASN A 124 25.96 31.07 19.21
C ASN A 124 27.23 30.90 20.04
N GLN A 125 28.38 30.67 19.40
CA GLN A 125 29.66 30.48 20.08
C GLN A 125 30.07 31.71 20.88
N GLY A 126 30.47 31.50 22.14
CA GLY A 126 30.97 32.56 23.02
C GLY A 126 29.92 33.61 23.43
N THR A 127 28.63 33.33 23.21
CA THR A 127 27.53 34.24 23.57
C THR A 127 26.98 33.97 24.96
N SER A 128 26.55 35.03 25.65
CA SER A 128 25.83 34.98 26.92
C SER A 128 24.46 35.63 26.75
N GLY A 129 23.37 34.86 26.87
CA GLY A 129 22.00 35.28 26.56
C GLY A 129 21.50 34.72 25.22
N HIS A 130 20.21 34.88 24.93
CA HIS A 130 19.59 34.28 23.75
C HIS A 130 20.15 34.84 22.43
N VAL A 131 20.45 33.94 21.49
CA VAL A 131 20.74 34.30 20.09
C VAL A 131 19.47 34.17 19.28
N ILE A 132 19.19 35.17 18.43
CA ILE A 132 17.98 35.23 17.60
C ILE A 132 18.34 35.47 16.14
N ALA A 133 17.61 34.84 15.24
CA ALA A 133 17.59 35.25 13.84
C ALA A 133 16.16 35.19 13.29
N ASP A 134 15.78 36.23 12.56
CA ASP A 134 14.49 36.40 11.89
C ASP A 134 14.68 36.23 10.38
N ALA A 135 15.41 37.14 9.72
CA ALA A 135 15.69 37.03 8.29
C ALA A 135 17.03 37.66 7.90
N VAL A 136 17.51 37.38 6.69
CA VAL A 136 18.64 38.08 6.07
C VAL A 136 18.19 38.73 4.76
N GLN A 137 18.51 40.00 4.56
CA GLN A 137 18.14 40.79 3.38
C GLN A 137 19.40 41.18 2.59
N TYR A 138 19.38 40.97 1.27
CA TYR A 138 20.41 41.38 0.31
C TYR A 138 19.84 42.46 -0.59
N LEU A 139 20.42 43.67 -0.51
CA LEU A 139 20.02 44.81 -1.34
C LEU A 139 21.11 45.13 -2.36
N PRO A 140 20.83 45.05 -3.67
CA PRO A 140 21.82 45.39 -4.68
C PRO A 140 22.21 46.87 -4.59
N ARG A 141 23.51 47.15 -4.71
CA ARG A 141 24.08 48.49 -4.84
C ARG A 141 24.51 48.73 -6.28
N ASN A 142 24.08 49.84 -6.86
CA ASN A 142 24.63 50.31 -8.13
C ASN A 142 25.98 50.99 -7.90
N ALA A 143 26.80 51.15 -8.96
CA ALA A 143 28.16 51.70 -8.93
C ALA A 143 28.32 53.14 -8.36
N ALA A 144 27.25 53.75 -7.85
CA ALA A 144 27.23 55.07 -7.19
C ALA A 144 26.68 55.04 -5.74
N GLY A 145 26.50 53.86 -5.12
CA GLY A 145 26.24 53.75 -3.67
C GLY A 145 24.84 54.20 -3.18
N GLN A 146 23.87 54.42 -4.07
CA GLN A 146 22.48 54.71 -3.67
C GLN A 146 21.56 53.49 -3.83
N SER A 147 20.56 53.37 -2.94
CA SER A 147 19.52 52.34 -3.01
C SER A 147 18.68 52.50 -4.28
N VAL A 148 18.56 51.42 -5.06
CA VAL A 148 17.66 51.39 -6.23
C VAL A 148 16.22 51.37 -5.72
N ALA A 149 15.56 52.52 -5.71
CA ALA A 149 14.12 52.59 -5.57
C ALA A 149 13.49 51.96 -6.83
N LYS A 150 12.46 51.12 -6.64
CA LYS A 150 11.61 50.62 -7.72
C LYS A 150 11.08 51.83 -8.51
N GLU A 151 11.50 51.99 -9.77
CA GLU A 151 10.71 52.78 -10.72
C GLU A 151 9.41 52.01 -10.99
N GLU A 152 8.32 52.47 -10.38
CA GLU A 152 6.96 52.12 -10.81
C GLU A 152 6.66 52.82 -12.14
N SER A 153 7.23 52.33 -13.24
CA SER A 153 6.64 52.59 -14.55
C SER A 153 5.37 51.77 -14.68
N ALA A 154 4.24 52.41 -15.00
CA ALA A 154 2.97 51.72 -15.24
C ALA A 154 3.18 50.55 -16.21
N PRO A 155 2.64 49.35 -15.92
CA PRO A 155 2.95 48.16 -16.71
C PRO A 155 2.54 48.37 -18.16
N THR A 156 3.47 48.12 -19.07
CA THR A 156 3.21 48.17 -20.51
C THR A 156 2.10 47.19 -20.87
N ASN A 157 1.39 47.41 -21.99
CA ASN A 157 0.29 46.53 -22.42
C ASN A 157 0.74 45.06 -22.50
N ASP A 158 2.00 44.82 -22.90
CA ASP A 158 2.62 43.49 -22.92
C ASP A 158 2.83 42.89 -21.52
N GLN A 159 3.15 43.70 -20.51
CA GLN A 159 3.28 43.25 -19.11
C GLN A 159 1.92 42.94 -18.49
N GLN A 160 0.87 43.70 -18.85
CA GLN A 160 -0.50 43.40 -18.44
C GLN A 160 -1.02 42.12 -19.11
N GLN A 161 -0.71 41.93 -20.41
CA GLN A 161 -1.02 40.72 -21.17
C GLN A 161 -0.31 39.49 -20.57
N ALA A 162 1.00 39.60 -20.28
CA ALA A 162 1.77 38.53 -19.67
C ALA A 162 1.29 38.17 -18.26
N ALA A 163 0.88 39.15 -17.45
CA ALA A 163 0.29 38.90 -16.13
C ALA A 163 -1.08 38.22 -16.22
N ALA A 164 -1.91 38.62 -17.19
CA ALA A 164 -3.19 37.96 -17.46
C ALA A 164 -3.01 36.52 -17.97
N ASP A 165 -2.03 36.30 -18.84
CA ASP A 165 -1.67 34.98 -19.35
C ASP A 165 -1.09 34.07 -18.25
N LEU A 166 -0.24 34.60 -17.37
CA LEU A 166 0.27 33.87 -16.22
C LEU A 166 -0.87 33.43 -15.30
N LYS A 167 -1.79 34.35 -14.97
CA LYS A 167 -2.96 34.03 -14.14
C LYS A 167 -3.88 33.00 -14.80
N ARG A 168 -4.03 33.05 -16.14
CA ARG A 168 -4.75 32.02 -16.91
C ARG A 168 -4.04 30.67 -16.81
N LEU A 169 -2.73 30.64 -17.06
CA LEU A 169 -1.92 29.41 -17.03
C LEU A 169 -1.83 28.81 -15.62
N GLU A 170 -1.79 29.62 -14.55
CA GLU A 170 -1.85 29.16 -13.17
C GLU A 170 -3.21 28.53 -12.84
N ARG A 171 -4.30 29.14 -13.32
CA ARG A 171 -5.65 28.57 -13.19
C ARG A 171 -5.76 27.26 -13.95
N GLU A 172 -5.29 27.22 -15.19
CA GLU A 172 -5.27 26.03 -16.04
C GLU A 172 -4.40 24.93 -15.42
N LEU A 173 -3.22 25.27 -14.87
CA LEU A 173 -2.37 24.32 -14.15
C LEU A 173 -3.06 23.77 -12.90
N THR A 174 -3.81 24.61 -12.18
CA THR A 174 -4.56 24.19 -10.99
C THR A 174 -5.72 23.26 -11.37
N GLU A 175 -6.48 23.63 -12.40
CA GLU A 175 -7.55 22.81 -12.98
C GLU A 175 -7.01 21.47 -13.48
N LEU A 176 -5.90 21.48 -14.23
CA LEU A 176 -5.24 20.27 -14.72
C LEU A 176 -4.71 19.41 -13.57
N LYS A 177 -4.06 19.99 -12.55
CA LYS A 177 -3.60 19.27 -11.35
C LYS A 177 -4.75 18.62 -10.58
N ALA A 178 -5.88 19.31 -10.46
CA ALA A 178 -7.09 18.78 -9.85
C ALA A 178 -7.77 17.70 -10.71
N ALA A 179 -7.66 17.81 -12.04
CA ALA A 179 -8.18 16.84 -12.99
C ALA A 179 -7.26 15.64 -13.24
N VAL A 180 -6.04 15.62 -12.69
CA VAL A 180 -5.15 14.45 -12.79
C VAL A 180 -5.85 13.26 -12.14
N PRO A 181 -6.17 12.18 -12.89
CA PRO A 181 -6.75 11.00 -12.29
C PRO A 181 -5.79 10.47 -11.23
N PRO A 182 -6.29 10.07 -10.05
CA PRO A 182 -5.43 9.56 -8.98
C PRO A 182 -4.62 8.40 -9.54
N ARG A 183 -3.29 8.53 -9.48
CA ARG A 183 -2.41 7.44 -9.93
C ARG A 183 -2.68 6.22 -9.05
N PRO A 184 -2.74 5.01 -9.62
CA PRO A 184 -2.85 3.81 -8.82
C PRO A 184 -1.66 3.76 -7.87
N ARG A 185 -1.94 3.77 -6.57
CA ARG A 185 -0.93 3.64 -5.51
C ARG A 185 -0.94 2.20 -5.04
N VAL A 186 0.24 1.64 -4.86
CA VAL A 186 0.43 0.33 -4.25
C VAL A 186 1.25 0.48 -2.99
N MET A 187 0.96 -0.33 -1.99
CA MET A 187 1.85 -0.48 -0.85
C MET A 187 3.14 -1.12 -1.36
N SER A 188 4.26 -0.42 -1.22
CA SER A 188 5.58 -0.93 -1.57
C SER A 188 6.49 -0.83 -0.37
N VAL A 189 7.43 -1.77 -0.29
CA VAL A 189 8.59 -1.64 0.57
C VAL A 189 9.57 -0.64 -0.05
N VAL A 190 10.18 0.17 0.80
CA VAL A 190 11.30 1.04 0.45
C VAL A 190 12.50 0.70 1.32
N GLU A 191 13.70 0.97 0.82
CA GLU A 191 14.89 0.92 1.65
C GLU A 191 14.87 2.07 2.65
N ARG A 192 15.40 1.80 3.85
CA ARG A 192 15.65 2.88 4.81
C ARG A 192 16.84 3.71 4.32
N PRO A 193 16.88 5.02 4.61
CA PRO A 193 18.05 5.84 4.29
C PRO A 193 19.34 5.29 4.89
N GLU A 194 19.24 4.77 6.12
CA GLU A 194 20.33 4.09 6.81
C GLU A 194 20.05 2.59 6.87
N ILE A 195 20.94 1.82 6.26
CA ILE A 195 20.92 0.36 6.33
C ILE A 195 21.75 -0.07 7.53
N ARG A 196 21.18 -0.95 8.36
CA ARG A 196 21.79 -1.42 9.58
C ARG A 196 21.50 -2.90 9.83
N ASP A 197 22.36 -3.50 10.63
CA ASP A 197 22.13 -4.81 11.23
C ASP A 197 21.06 -4.69 12.34
N LEU A 198 20.46 -5.81 12.75
CA LEU A 198 19.36 -5.81 13.71
C LEU A 198 19.73 -6.59 14.96
N GLU A 199 19.38 -6.05 16.13
CA GLU A 199 19.52 -6.74 17.40
C GLU A 199 18.41 -7.77 17.61
N ILE A 200 18.73 -8.86 18.32
CA ILE A 200 17.73 -9.85 18.73
C ILE A 200 16.76 -9.21 19.72
N HIS A 201 15.46 -9.20 19.41
CA HIS A 201 14.43 -8.81 20.37
C HIS A 201 14.21 -9.95 21.38
N LEU A 202 14.81 -9.83 22.56
CA LEU A 202 14.74 -10.84 23.61
C LEU A 202 13.29 -11.01 24.06
N ARG A 203 12.79 -12.24 23.93
CA ARG A 203 11.37 -12.61 24.20
C ARG A 203 10.37 -11.80 23.36
N GLY A 204 10.79 -11.31 22.19
CA GLY A 204 9.95 -10.52 21.29
C GLY A 204 9.73 -9.05 21.71
N SER A 205 10.38 -8.59 22.77
CA SER A 205 10.29 -7.20 23.22
C SER A 205 11.14 -6.28 22.34
N VAL A 206 10.50 -5.30 21.69
CA VAL A 206 11.18 -4.26 20.90
C VAL A 206 12.04 -3.32 21.76
N HIS A 207 11.91 -3.38 23.09
CA HIS A 207 12.65 -2.56 24.04
C HIS A 207 13.79 -3.33 24.72
N THR A 208 13.87 -4.65 24.52
CA THR A 208 14.86 -5.51 25.16
C THR A 208 15.72 -6.14 24.08
N LEU A 209 16.81 -5.47 23.75
CA LEU A 209 17.72 -5.85 22.68
C LEU A 209 18.83 -6.75 23.22
N GLY A 210 19.13 -7.81 22.48
CA GLY A 210 20.26 -8.72 22.70
C GLY A 210 21.37 -8.48 21.69
N ASP A 211 22.06 -9.55 21.31
CA ASP A 211 23.19 -9.49 20.38
C ASP A 211 22.78 -8.95 19.00
N VAL A 212 23.71 -8.25 18.35
CA VAL A 212 23.54 -7.78 16.96
C VAL A 212 23.62 -8.96 16.01
N VAL A 213 22.62 -9.11 15.15
CA VAL A 213 22.59 -10.07 14.06
C VAL A 213 23.01 -9.36 12.77
N PRO A 214 24.22 -9.65 12.24
CA PRO A 214 24.64 -9.05 10.99
C PRO A 214 23.71 -9.50 9.86
N ARG A 215 23.46 -8.59 8.91
CA ARG A 215 22.75 -8.96 7.68
C ARG A 215 23.47 -10.11 6.98
N GLY A 216 22.71 -11.10 6.54
CA GLY A 216 23.26 -12.26 5.88
C GLY A 216 22.18 -13.18 5.32
N PHE A 217 22.63 -14.30 4.74
CA PHE A 217 21.78 -15.33 4.17
C PHE A 217 21.61 -16.52 5.12
N LEU A 218 20.64 -17.39 4.82
CA LEU A 218 20.42 -18.64 5.54
C LEU A 218 21.69 -19.51 5.47
N GLN A 219 22.33 -19.73 6.63
CA GLN A 219 23.57 -20.50 6.73
C GLN A 219 23.36 -22.01 6.50
N VAL A 220 22.12 -22.49 6.61
CA VAL A 220 21.74 -23.91 6.51
C VAL A 220 21.47 -24.38 5.07
N VAL A 221 21.46 -23.46 4.10
CA VAL A 221 21.28 -23.79 2.69
C VAL A 221 22.62 -23.61 1.97
N PRO A 222 23.00 -24.48 1.01
CA PRO A 222 24.30 -24.39 0.35
C PRO A 222 24.57 -22.96 -0.17
N PRO A 223 25.68 -22.32 0.22
CA PRO A 223 25.95 -20.90 0.02
C PRO A 223 26.31 -20.52 -1.42
N ALA A 224 26.05 -21.38 -2.41
CA ALA A 224 26.56 -21.27 -3.77
C ALA A 224 26.16 -19.97 -4.51
N ALA A 225 25.30 -19.13 -3.94
CA ALA A 225 24.91 -17.85 -4.51
C ALA A 225 24.71 -16.70 -3.49
N ALA A 226 25.20 -16.83 -2.24
CA ALA A 226 25.20 -15.71 -1.29
C ALA A 226 26.34 -14.74 -1.65
N ALA A 227 26.12 -13.92 -2.68
CA ALA A 227 26.98 -12.78 -2.96
C ALA A 227 27.06 -11.89 -1.69
N PRO A 228 28.23 -11.27 -1.40
CA PRO A 228 28.34 -10.36 -0.28
C PRO A 228 27.29 -9.25 -0.41
N LEU A 229 26.49 -9.06 0.64
CA LEU A 229 25.45 -8.04 0.66
C LEU A 229 26.09 -6.66 0.54
N ALA A 230 25.59 -5.84 -0.39
CA ALA A 230 26.06 -4.47 -0.52
C ALA A 230 25.79 -3.70 0.78
N THR A 231 26.78 -2.93 1.24
CA THR A 231 26.71 -2.17 2.50
C THR A 231 25.50 -1.23 2.55
N HIS A 232 25.10 -0.68 1.40
CA HIS A 232 23.99 0.26 1.23
C HIS A 232 22.65 -0.39 0.80
N GLN A 233 22.51 -1.71 0.88
CA GLN A 233 21.25 -2.40 0.55
C GLN A 233 20.82 -3.36 1.67
N SER A 234 19.51 -3.58 1.83
CA SER A 234 19.03 -4.49 2.88
C SER A 234 19.34 -5.95 2.63
N GLY A 235 19.69 -6.33 1.40
CA GLY A 235 19.85 -7.73 0.98
C GLY A 235 18.57 -8.42 0.52
N ARG A 236 17.42 -7.73 0.59
CA ARG A 236 16.11 -8.30 0.20
C ARG A 236 16.04 -8.62 -1.30
N LYS A 237 16.67 -7.80 -2.14
CA LYS A 237 16.70 -8.04 -3.59
C LYS A 237 17.54 -9.28 -3.90
N GLU A 238 18.72 -9.38 -3.30
CA GLU A 238 19.64 -10.49 -3.48
C GLU A 238 19.03 -11.80 -2.96
N LEU A 239 18.27 -11.75 -1.86
CA LEU A 239 17.46 -12.87 -1.40
C LEU A 239 16.39 -13.27 -2.41
N ALA A 240 15.67 -12.31 -2.99
CA ALA A 240 14.65 -12.58 -4.00
C ALA A 240 15.26 -13.19 -5.28
N ASP A 241 16.39 -12.66 -5.74
CA ASP A 241 17.12 -13.17 -6.91
C ASP A 241 17.62 -14.60 -6.66
N TRP A 242 18.13 -14.88 -5.46
CA TRP A 242 18.55 -16.23 -5.06
C TRP A 242 17.39 -17.22 -4.97
N LEU A 243 16.25 -16.80 -4.37
CA LEU A 243 15.05 -17.63 -4.29
C LEU A 243 14.52 -18.00 -5.68
N ALA A 244 14.55 -17.08 -6.64
CA ALA A 244 14.09 -17.33 -8.00
C ALA A 244 15.17 -17.96 -8.91
N SER A 245 16.38 -18.19 -8.40
CA SER A 245 17.50 -18.69 -9.20
C SER A 245 17.29 -20.14 -9.62
N PRO A 246 17.65 -20.53 -10.86
CA PRO A 246 17.54 -21.92 -11.32
C PRO A 246 18.42 -22.90 -10.53
N VAL A 247 19.45 -22.42 -9.82
CA VAL A 247 20.28 -23.25 -8.94
C VAL A 247 19.57 -23.64 -7.64
N ASN A 248 18.45 -22.97 -7.32
CA ASN A 248 17.60 -23.28 -6.18
C ASN A 248 16.31 -23.95 -6.66
N PRO A 249 16.22 -25.30 -6.65
CA PRO A 249 15.05 -26.00 -7.18
C PRO A 249 13.83 -25.97 -6.23
N LEU A 250 14.03 -25.62 -4.95
CA LEU A 250 12.98 -25.73 -3.93
C LEU A 250 11.78 -24.82 -4.21
N PRO A 251 11.95 -23.51 -4.52
CA PRO A 251 10.82 -22.63 -4.75
C PRO A 251 9.95 -23.06 -5.94
N ALA A 252 10.54 -23.56 -7.01
CA ALA A 252 9.80 -24.10 -8.14
C ALA A 252 9.00 -25.36 -7.76
N ARG A 253 9.61 -26.32 -7.04
CA ARG A 253 8.91 -27.52 -6.54
C ARG A 253 7.74 -27.16 -5.62
N VAL A 254 7.95 -26.24 -4.68
CA VAL A 254 6.90 -25.79 -3.74
C VAL A 254 5.76 -25.11 -4.49
N PHE A 255 6.07 -24.21 -5.43
CA PHE A 255 5.06 -23.50 -6.21
C PHE A 255 4.24 -24.47 -7.08
N VAL A 256 4.91 -25.37 -7.79
CA VAL A 256 4.26 -26.39 -8.62
C VAL A 256 3.35 -27.29 -7.79
N ASN A 257 3.81 -27.74 -6.61
CA ASN A 257 2.98 -28.55 -5.73
C ASN A 257 1.73 -27.79 -5.24
N ARG A 258 1.86 -26.49 -4.94
CA ARG A 258 0.71 -25.64 -4.58
C ARG A 258 -0.26 -25.49 -5.75
N ALA A 259 0.24 -25.18 -6.95
CA ALA A 259 -0.61 -25.07 -8.14
C ALA A 259 -1.32 -26.39 -8.45
N TRP A 260 -0.60 -27.51 -8.33
CA TRP A 260 -1.16 -28.86 -8.45
C TRP A 260 -2.24 -29.12 -7.41
N TYR A 261 -1.98 -28.84 -6.14
CA TYR A 261 -2.95 -28.97 -5.06
C TYR A 261 -4.24 -28.20 -5.34
N TRP A 262 -4.16 -26.93 -5.76
CA TRP A 262 -5.34 -26.12 -6.08
C TRP A 262 -6.17 -26.66 -7.24
N LEU A 263 -5.51 -27.19 -8.28
CA LEU A 263 -6.18 -27.71 -9.47
C LEU A 263 -6.72 -29.13 -9.26
N VAL A 264 -5.90 -30.03 -8.72
CA VAL A 264 -6.19 -31.47 -8.62
C VAL A 264 -6.86 -31.83 -7.29
N GLY A 265 -6.76 -30.98 -6.27
CA GLY A 265 -7.40 -31.14 -4.96
C GLY A 265 -6.49 -31.74 -3.88
N GLN A 266 -5.34 -32.32 -4.28
CA GLN A 266 -4.35 -32.87 -3.36
C GLN A 266 -2.94 -32.64 -3.93
N GLY A 267 -2.00 -32.18 -3.10
CA GLY A 267 -0.60 -31.98 -3.50
C GLY A 267 0.13 -33.30 -3.75
N LEU A 268 1.10 -33.29 -4.66
CA LEU A 268 2.06 -34.39 -4.84
C LEU A 268 2.87 -34.62 -3.56
N VAL A 269 3.24 -33.53 -2.89
CA VAL A 269 3.64 -33.51 -1.48
C VAL A 269 2.43 -33.07 -0.68
N ARG A 270 1.86 -33.98 0.15
CA ARG A 270 0.63 -33.69 0.89
C ARG A 270 0.82 -32.66 2.00
N SER A 271 2.01 -32.59 2.58
CA SER A 271 2.41 -31.52 3.49
C SER A 271 2.77 -30.25 2.71
N VAL A 272 1.74 -29.55 2.20
CA VAL A 272 1.89 -28.43 1.25
C VAL A 272 2.86 -27.34 1.74
N ASP A 273 2.94 -27.12 3.06
CA ASP A 273 3.83 -26.11 3.70
C ASP A 273 5.16 -26.66 4.21
N ASN A 274 5.40 -27.97 4.14
CA ASN A 274 6.61 -28.59 4.69
C ASN A 274 7.22 -29.59 3.71
N PHE A 275 8.29 -29.15 3.04
CA PHE A 275 9.15 -29.96 2.17
C PHE A 275 10.41 -30.47 2.89
N GLY A 276 10.52 -30.23 4.21
CA GLY A 276 11.62 -30.69 5.04
C GLY A 276 11.51 -32.17 5.42
N SER A 277 12.46 -32.65 6.21
CA SER A 277 12.54 -34.05 6.66
C SER A 277 11.38 -34.49 7.56
N THR A 278 10.65 -33.54 8.16
CA THR A 278 9.44 -33.79 8.96
C THR A 278 8.15 -33.73 8.13
N GLY A 279 8.26 -33.38 6.85
CA GLY A 279 7.16 -33.42 5.89
C GLY A 279 6.99 -34.78 5.22
N GLU A 280 6.01 -34.88 4.33
CA GLU A 280 5.81 -36.07 3.51
C GLU A 280 6.72 -36.07 2.27
N SER A 281 7.14 -37.27 1.84
CA SER A 281 7.78 -37.44 0.54
C SER A 281 6.76 -37.33 -0.60
N PRO A 282 7.16 -36.79 -1.78
CA PRO A 282 6.28 -36.69 -2.93
C PRO A 282 5.78 -38.06 -3.38
N SER A 283 4.50 -38.17 -3.72
CA SER A 283 3.93 -39.40 -4.31
C SER A 283 4.52 -39.72 -5.68
N HIS A 284 4.85 -38.69 -6.46
CA HIS A 284 5.44 -38.80 -7.80
C HIS A 284 6.62 -37.82 -7.93
N PRO A 285 7.82 -38.18 -7.43
CA PRO A 285 8.98 -37.27 -7.42
C PRO A 285 9.39 -36.84 -8.83
N GLU A 286 9.42 -37.77 -9.79
CA GLU A 286 9.81 -37.48 -11.17
C GLU A 286 8.84 -36.52 -11.88
N LEU A 287 7.54 -36.65 -11.60
CA LEU A 287 6.52 -35.73 -12.12
C LEU A 287 6.69 -34.33 -11.54
N LEU A 288 6.92 -34.23 -10.23
CA LEU A 288 7.16 -32.96 -9.56
C LEU A 288 8.40 -32.27 -10.14
N ASP A 289 9.48 -33.02 -10.36
CA ASP A 289 10.73 -32.50 -10.93
C ASP A 289 10.57 -32.08 -12.38
N HIS A 290 9.83 -32.86 -13.16
CA HIS A 290 9.50 -32.52 -14.54
C HIS A 290 8.73 -31.20 -14.64
N LEU A 291 7.66 -31.05 -13.84
CA LEU A 291 6.85 -29.83 -13.82
C LEU A 291 7.61 -28.62 -13.26
N ALA A 292 8.45 -28.80 -12.23
CA ALA A 292 9.28 -27.74 -11.67
C ALA A 292 10.31 -27.23 -12.68
N THR A 293 10.96 -28.13 -13.41
CA THR A 293 11.92 -27.79 -14.47
C THR A 293 11.22 -27.03 -15.60
N GLN A 294 10.09 -27.53 -16.10
CA GLN A 294 9.31 -26.82 -17.12
C GLN A 294 8.82 -25.44 -16.65
N PHE A 295 8.48 -25.31 -15.37
CA PHE A 295 8.05 -24.03 -14.81
C PHE A 295 9.17 -23.00 -14.87
N ILE A 296 10.40 -23.37 -14.49
CA ILE A 296 11.60 -22.53 -14.62
C ILE A 296 11.87 -22.21 -16.10
N ASP A 297 11.93 -23.22 -16.97
CA ASP A 297 12.25 -23.07 -18.40
C ASP A 297 11.25 -22.18 -19.16
N SER A 298 10.00 -22.17 -18.73
CA SER A 298 8.94 -21.30 -19.27
C SER A 298 9.02 -19.84 -18.80
N GLY A 299 10.05 -19.48 -18.02
CA GLY A 299 10.18 -18.17 -17.40
C GLY A 299 9.16 -17.95 -16.28
N TRP A 300 8.91 -18.98 -15.46
CA TRP A 300 7.96 -18.95 -14.34
C TRP A 300 6.51 -18.63 -14.78
N SER A 301 6.13 -19.10 -15.97
CA SER A 301 4.81 -18.84 -16.54
C SER A 301 3.72 -19.67 -15.86
N VAL A 302 3.01 -19.05 -14.91
CA VAL A 302 1.87 -19.69 -14.21
C VAL A 302 0.82 -20.20 -15.20
N LYS A 303 0.56 -19.46 -16.29
CA LYS A 303 -0.40 -19.87 -17.32
C LYS A 303 0.03 -21.16 -18.04
N SER A 304 1.33 -21.31 -18.32
CA SER A 304 1.87 -22.50 -18.99
C SER A 304 1.82 -23.72 -18.07
N LEU A 305 2.14 -23.54 -16.78
CA LEU A 305 2.00 -24.59 -15.77
C LEU A 305 0.53 -25.04 -15.63
N VAL A 306 -0.39 -24.10 -15.45
CA VAL A 306 -1.83 -24.40 -15.35
C VAL A 306 -2.31 -25.15 -16.59
N ARG A 307 -1.97 -24.68 -17.80
CA ARG A 307 -2.32 -25.37 -19.06
C ARG A 307 -1.81 -26.81 -19.08
N SER A 308 -0.57 -27.04 -18.67
CA SER A 308 0.02 -28.38 -18.67
C SER A 308 -0.71 -29.33 -17.72
N ILE A 309 -1.12 -28.84 -16.54
CA ILE A 309 -1.90 -29.62 -15.58
C ILE A 309 -3.31 -29.89 -16.12
N VAL A 310 -4.04 -28.86 -16.56
CA VAL A 310 -5.46 -29.03 -16.95
C VAL A 310 -5.67 -29.83 -18.23
N LEU A 311 -4.68 -29.87 -19.13
CA LEU A 311 -4.72 -30.70 -20.33
C LEU A 311 -4.28 -32.15 -20.07
N SER A 312 -3.75 -32.45 -18.89
CA SER A 312 -3.34 -33.81 -18.53
C SER A 312 -4.52 -34.77 -18.50
N ARG A 313 -4.25 -36.07 -18.64
CA ARG A 313 -5.24 -37.12 -18.39
C ARG A 313 -5.66 -37.14 -16.93
N THR A 314 -4.72 -36.91 -16.01
CA THR A 314 -4.96 -36.94 -14.56
C THR A 314 -6.00 -35.91 -14.12
N TYR A 315 -5.92 -34.67 -14.62
CA TYR A 315 -6.90 -33.63 -14.31
C TYR A 315 -8.31 -33.94 -14.86
N ARG A 316 -8.38 -34.67 -15.98
CA ARG A 316 -9.64 -35.01 -16.67
C ARG A 316 -10.26 -36.33 -16.23
N GLN A 317 -9.75 -36.95 -15.16
CA GLN A 317 -10.35 -38.18 -14.63
C GLN A 317 -11.72 -37.90 -13.98
N SER A 318 -12.59 -38.91 -13.96
CA SER A 318 -13.86 -38.87 -13.24
C SER A 318 -13.64 -38.95 -11.71
N THR A 319 -14.58 -38.41 -10.93
CA THR A 319 -14.62 -38.57 -9.47
C THR A 319 -15.24 -39.91 -9.02
N GLU A 320 -15.82 -40.68 -9.95
CA GLU A 320 -16.44 -41.98 -9.69
C GLU A 320 -15.46 -42.99 -9.07
N ALA A 321 -15.96 -43.76 -8.08
CA ALA A 321 -15.15 -44.74 -7.39
C ALA A 321 -15.16 -46.08 -8.15
N GLY A 322 -14.00 -46.46 -8.71
CA GLY A 322 -13.75 -47.82 -9.19
C GLY A 322 -13.41 -48.77 -8.05
N ALA A 323 -14.01 -49.97 -8.05
CA ALA A 323 -13.86 -50.96 -6.98
C ALA A 323 -12.39 -51.34 -6.68
N MET A 324 -11.54 -51.41 -7.72
CA MET A 324 -10.12 -51.74 -7.57
C MET A 324 -9.31 -50.61 -6.95
N GLY A 325 -9.56 -49.35 -7.34
CA GLY A 325 -8.87 -48.19 -6.79
C GLY A 325 -9.17 -48.03 -5.29
N MET A 326 -10.43 -48.19 -4.90
CA MET A 326 -10.83 -48.08 -3.50
C MET A 326 -10.20 -49.16 -2.60
N LYS A 327 -9.94 -50.35 -3.15
CA LYS A 327 -9.33 -51.46 -2.42
C LYS A 327 -7.81 -51.28 -2.22
N HIS A 328 -7.11 -50.78 -3.24
CA HIS A 328 -5.64 -50.74 -3.25
C HIS A 328 -5.04 -49.37 -2.90
N ASP A 329 -5.75 -48.28 -3.15
CA ASP A 329 -5.32 -46.92 -2.83
C ASP A 329 -6.53 -46.08 -2.38
N PRO A 330 -7.09 -46.37 -1.17
CA PRO A 330 -8.29 -45.70 -0.67
C PRO A 330 -8.10 -44.18 -0.49
N GLU A 331 -6.86 -43.73 -0.27
CA GLU A 331 -6.52 -42.32 -0.10
C GLU A 331 -6.25 -41.58 -1.43
N ASN A 332 -6.37 -42.28 -2.57
CA ASN A 332 -6.11 -41.76 -3.90
C ASN A 332 -4.70 -41.12 -4.02
N ARG A 333 -3.68 -41.69 -3.37
CA ARG A 333 -2.29 -41.20 -3.41
C ARG A 333 -1.68 -41.29 -4.81
N LEU A 334 -2.09 -42.28 -5.59
CA LEU A 334 -1.67 -42.54 -6.96
C LEU A 334 -2.57 -41.85 -8.01
N LEU A 335 -3.56 -41.07 -7.58
CA LEU A 335 -4.41 -40.25 -8.45
C LEU A 335 -5.08 -41.08 -9.55
N TRP A 336 -5.73 -42.17 -9.14
CA TRP A 336 -6.48 -43.07 -10.03
C TRP A 336 -7.91 -42.57 -10.31
N ARG A 337 -8.37 -41.56 -9.56
CA ARG A 337 -9.58 -40.76 -9.84
C ARG A 337 -9.36 -39.28 -9.52
N ALA A 338 -10.27 -38.41 -9.97
CA ALA A 338 -10.32 -37.03 -9.52
C ALA A 338 -10.77 -36.91 -8.06
N HIS A 339 -10.30 -35.87 -7.37
CA HIS A 339 -10.78 -35.52 -6.04
C HIS A 339 -12.03 -34.64 -6.15
N ARG A 340 -13.08 -34.98 -5.41
CA ARG A 340 -14.19 -34.05 -5.16
C ARG A 340 -13.66 -32.86 -4.38
N ARG A 341 -13.93 -31.65 -4.88
CA ARG A 341 -13.42 -30.42 -4.27
C ARG A 341 -14.57 -29.63 -3.70
N ARG A 342 -14.52 -29.38 -2.40
CA ARG A 342 -15.45 -28.44 -1.78
C ARG A 342 -15.09 -27.02 -2.19
N LEU A 343 -16.10 -26.18 -2.42
CA LEU A 343 -15.93 -24.75 -2.57
C LEU A 343 -15.44 -24.15 -1.26
N ASP A 344 -14.36 -23.37 -1.34
CA ASP A 344 -13.91 -22.51 -0.25
C ASP A 344 -14.89 -21.34 -0.07
N ALA A 345 -14.84 -20.66 1.08
CA ALA A 345 -15.75 -19.58 1.43
C ALA A 345 -15.91 -18.49 0.33
N GLU A 346 -14.80 -18.07 -0.27
CA GLU A 346 -14.78 -17.07 -1.33
C GLU A 346 -15.49 -17.58 -2.59
N CYS A 347 -15.23 -18.84 -2.97
CA CYS A 347 -15.86 -19.46 -4.13
C CYS A 347 -17.35 -19.70 -3.91
N LEU A 348 -17.77 -20.06 -2.70
CA LEU A 348 -19.17 -20.24 -2.34
C LEU A 348 -19.94 -18.91 -2.46
N ARG A 349 -19.38 -17.82 -1.90
CA ARG A 349 -19.95 -16.49 -2.03
C ARG A 349 -20.02 -16.05 -3.50
N ASP A 350 -18.97 -16.28 -4.26
CA ASP A 350 -18.93 -15.94 -5.70
C ASP A 350 -19.93 -16.79 -6.50
N ALA A 351 -20.16 -18.05 -6.14
CA ALA A 351 -21.15 -18.91 -6.77
C ALA A 351 -22.58 -18.38 -6.53
N LEU A 352 -22.91 -18.00 -5.29
CA LEU A 352 -24.21 -17.37 -4.97
C LEU A 352 -24.46 -16.12 -5.82
N LEU A 353 -23.46 -15.24 -5.92
CA LEU A 353 -23.52 -14.03 -6.73
C LEU A 353 -23.58 -14.31 -8.25
N CYS A 354 -22.89 -15.35 -8.70
CA CYS A 354 -22.87 -15.75 -10.11
C CYS A 354 -24.26 -16.26 -10.54
N VAL A 355 -24.85 -17.15 -9.74
CA VAL A 355 -26.18 -17.73 -10.03
C VAL A 355 -27.27 -16.67 -9.94
N SER A 356 -27.18 -15.77 -8.95
CA SER A 356 -28.12 -14.64 -8.85
C SER A 356 -27.93 -13.58 -9.95
N GLY A 357 -26.80 -13.59 -10.66
CA GLY A 357 -26.46 -12.63 -11.70
C GLY A 357 -25.97 -11.29 -11.19
N GLU A 358 -25.60 -11.19 -9.92
CA GLU A 358 -25.14 -9.96 -9.26
C GLU A 358 -23.61 -9.87 -9.17
N LEU A 359 -22.88 -10.91 -9.55
CA LEU A 359 -21.42 -10.94 -9.48
C LEU A 359 -20.78 -9.84 -10.34
N ASP A 360 -20.21 -8.85 -9.68
CA ASP A 360 -19.35 -7.85 -10.30
C ASP A 360 -17.93 -8.41 -10.48
N ARG A 361 -17.47 -8.44 -11.73
CA ARG A 361 -16.13 -8.90 -12.11
C ARG A 361 -15.05 -7.82 -11.94
N TYR A 362 -15.35 -6.78 -11.16
CA TYR A 362 -14.49 -5.63 -10.83
C TYR A 362 -12.98 -5.94 -10.94
N PRO A 363 -12.23 -5.21 -11.79
CA PRO A 363 -10.85 -5.59 -12.16
C PRO A 363 -9.78 -5.16 -11.14
N GLY A 364 -10.16 -4.58 -10.00
CA GLY A 364 -9.25 -4.17 -8.92
C GLY A 364 -9.39 -2.69 -8.53
N GLY A 365 -8.76 -2.30 -7.43
CA GLY A 365 -8.94 -1.02 -6.75
C GLY A 365 -9.31 -1.23 -5.27
N THR A 366 -9.20 -0.19 -4.45
CA THR A 366 -9.63 -0.32 -3.04
C THR A 366 -11.14 -0.34 -2.94
N ARG A 367 -11.67 -1.38 -2.29
CA ARG A 367 -13.06 -1.48 -1.86
C ARG A 367 -13.25 -0.99 -0.42
N ILE A 368 -12.16 -0.63 0.26
CA ILE A 368 -12.21 -0.03 1.59
C ILE A 368 -12.87 1.33 1.47
N ARG A 369 -13.96 1.54 2.21
CA ARG A 369 -14.69 2.80 2.23
C ARG A 369 -13.76 3.98 2.57
N PRO A 370 -13.88 5.14 1.89
CA PRO A 370 -13.18 6.35 2.30
C PRO A 370 -13.47 6.68 3.77
N ALA A 371 -12.46 7.21 4.49
CA ALA A 371 -12.51 7.50 5.93
C ALA A 371 -12.67 6.27 6.86
N THR A 372 -12.39 5.06 6.38
CA THR A 372 -12.19 3.91 7.28
C THR A 372 -10.95 4.16 8.14
N VAL A 373 -11.17 4.40 9.44
CA VAL A 373 -10.10 4.71 10.42
C VAL A 373 -9.80 3.56 11.37
N ALA A 374 -10.67 2.55 11.41
CA ALA A 374 -10.52 1.37 12.26
C ALA A 374 -11.06 0.13 11.54
N ASP A 375 -10.53 -1.01 11.94
CA ASP A 375 -10.81 -2.32 11.35
C ASP A 375 -12.09 -2.97 11.93
N TYR A 376 -12.50 -2.55 13.13
CA TYR A 376 -13.65 -3.11 13.84
C TYR A 376 -14.98 -2.77 13.13
N ASP A 377 -15.91 -3.72 13.16
CA ASP A 377 -17.26 -3.62 12.59
C ASP A 377 -17.30 -3.25 11.08
N TYR A 378 -16.20 -3.48 10.36
CA TYR A 378 -16.18 -3.25 8.93
C TYR A 378 -17.02 -4.31 8.19
N VAL A 379 -18.15 -3.90 7.65
CA VAL A 379 -19.00 -4.73 6.78
C VAL A 379 -18.91 -4.27 5.32
N ASP A 380 -18.41 -5.12 4.42
CA ASP A 380 -18.51 -4.91 2.96
C ASP A 380 -19.86 -5.40 2.45
N THR A 381 -20.57 -4.55 1.71
CA THR A 381 -21.85 -4.86 1.06
C THR A 381 -21.72 -4.98 -0.46
N GLY A 382 -20.49 -4.99 -0.98
CA GLY A 382 -20.21 -5.15 -2.40
C GLY A 382 -20.61 -6.49 -2.97
N PHE A 383 -20.82 -6.54 -4.28
CA PHE A 383 -21.01 -7.78 -5.04
C PHE A 383 -19.82 -8.13 -5.93
N SER A 384 -18.67 -7.49 -5.69
CA SER A 384 -17.42 -7.84 -6.36
C SER A 384 -16.98 -9.26 -5.99
N ARG A 385 -16.22 -9.88 -6.90
CA ARG A 385 -15.52 -11.14 -6.64
C ARG A 385 -14.85 -11.11 -5.27
N SER A 386 -14.98 -12.21 -4.53
CA SER A 386 -14.54 -12.36 -3.16
C SER A 386 -13.03 -12.11 -2.96
N VAL A 387 -12.22 -12.29 -4.01
CA VAL A 387 -10.78 -11.92 -4.01
C VAL A 387 -10.52 -10.42 -3.78
N TYR A 388 -11.53 -9.56 -3.97
CA TYR A 388 -11.44 -8.12 -3.74
C TYR A 388 -12.23 -7.65 -2.51
N VAL A 389 -12.86 -8.57 -1.78
CA VAL A 389 -13.54 -8.24 -0.52
C VAL A 389 -12.46 -7.88 0.50
N PRO A 390 -12.56 -6.70 1.15
CA PRO A 390 -11.62 -6.33 2.20
C PRO A 390 -11.63 -7.34 3.35
N VAL A 391 -10.45 -7.77 3.75
CA VAL A 391 -10.24 -8.69 4.88
C VAL A 391 -9.43 -7.95 5.94
N PHE A 392 -10.06 -7.67 7.07
CA PHE A 392 -9.43 -7.09 8.24
C PHE A 392 -9.18 -8.17 9.29
N ARG A 393 -8.12 -8.03 10.10
CA ARG A 393 -7.80 -9.03 11.13
C ARG A 393 -8.89 -9.19 12.18
N ASN A 394 -9.64 -8.13 12.46
CA ASN A 394 -10.67 -8.08 13.49
C ASN A 394 -12.10 -8.04 12.93
N ALA A 395 -12.27 -8.11 11.60
CA ALA A 395 -13.58 -8.07 10.96
C ALA A 395 -13.55 -8.90 9.67
N LEU A 396 -13.99 -10.14 9.79
CA LEU A 396 -14.22 -11.04 8.66
C LEU A 396 -15.73 -11.10 8.35
N PRO A 397 -16.13 -11.26 7.08
CA PRO A 397 -17.52 -11.54 6.76
C PRO A 397 -18.00 -12.82 7.45
N GLU A 398 -19.22 -12.83 8.02
CA GLU A 398 -19.78 -13.99 8.73
C GLU A 398 -19.77 -15.27 7.89
N LEU A 399 -20.07 -15.16 6.60
CA LEU A 399 -20.01 -16.27 5.65
C LEU A 399 -18.57 -16.83 5.52
N PHE A 400 -17.54 -15.99 5.64
CA PHE A 400 -16.15 -16.44 5.58
C PHE A 400 -15.75 -17.16 6.86
N GLU A 401 -16.09 -16.60 8.02
CA GLU A 401 -15.84 -17.23 9.31
C GLU A 401 -16.48 -18.62 9.42
N ALA A 402 -17.72 -18.77 8.97
CA ALA A 402 -18.42 -20.05 9.05
C ALA A 402 -17.86 -21.12 8.10
N PHE A 403 -17.28 -20.73 6.96
CA PHE A 403 -16.85 -21.66 5.89
C PHE A 403 -15.32 -21.82 5.82
N ASP A 404 -14.68 -21.90 6.98
CA ASP A 404 -13.26 -22.24 7.15
C ASP A 404 -12.30 -21.27 6.41
N PHE A 405 -12.63 -19.98 6.33
CA PHE A 405 -11.71 -18.98 5.79
C PHE A 405 -10.41 -18.94 6.62
N PRO A 406 -9.23 -18.84 5.99
CA PRO A 406 -7.96 -18.87 6.71
C PRO A 406 -7.79 -17.65 7.60
N ASP A 407 -7.25 -17.85 8.81
CA ASP A 407 -6.91 -16.75 9.72
C ASP A 407 -5.92 -15.78 9.04
N PRO A 408 -6.28 -14.50 8.85
CA PRO A 408 -5.42 -13.50 8.22
C PRO A 408 -4.11 -13.22 8.96
N SER A 409 -3.98 -13.68 10.20
CA SER A 409 -2.81 -13.51 11.06
C SER A 409 -1.83 -14.69 10.96
N LEU A 410 -2.22 -15.78 10.29
CA LEU A 410 -1.43 -17.00 10.18
C LEU A 410 -1.07 -17.32 8.72
N VAL A 411 0.01 -18.07 8.54
CA VAL A 411 0.37 -18.64 7.24
C VAL A 411 -0.34 -19.98 7.10
N VAL A 412 -1.23 -20.09 6.11
CA VAL A 412 -2.03 -21.29 5.85
C VAL A 412 -1.85 -21.72 4.40
N GLY A 413 -1.13 -22.82 4.15
CA GLY A 413 -1.01 -23.39 2.80
C GLY A 413 -2.00 -24.50 2.49
N GLN A 414 -2.55 -25.17 3.50
CA GLN A 414 -3.70 -26.06 3.36
C GLN A 414 -4.81 -25.62 4.32
N ARG A 415 -5.98 -25.31 3.76
CA ARG A 415 -7.15 -24.90 4.54
C ARG A 415 -7.81 -26.11 5.20
N ASN A 416 -8.31 -25.90 6.40
CA ASN A 416 -9.22 -26.85 7.02
C ASN A 416 -10.52 -26.93 6.23
N ARG A 417 -11.16 -28.10 6.24
CA ARG A 417 -12.48 -28.32 5.64
C ARG A 417 -13.36 -29.04 6.64
N SER A 418 -14.30 -28.32 7.24
CA SER A 418 -15.20 -28.83 8.26
C SER A 418 -16.62 -28.96 7.72
N THR A 419 -17.29 -30.10 7.90
CA THR A 419 -18.72 -30.24 7.53
C THR A 419 -19.54 -30.27 8.80
N VAL A 420 -20.01 -29.10 9.23
CA VAL A 420 -20.69 -28.92 10.51
C VAL A 420 -22.08 -28.33 10.34
N ALA A 421 -23.01 -28.69 11.23
CA ALA A 421 -24.40 -28.24 11.18
C ALA A 421 -24.57 -26.69 11.12
N PRO A 422 -23.78 -25.87 11.84
CA PRO A 422 -23.88 -24.42 11.75
C PRO A 422 -23.71 -23.84 10.34
N GLN A 423 -22.88 -24.45 9.49
CA GLN A 423 -22.71 -24.01 8.10
C GLN A 423 -23.98 -24.23 7.27
N ALA A 424 -24.64 -25.37 7.46
CA ALA A 424 -25.91 -25.65 6.79
C ALA A 424 -27.02 -24.70 7.29
N LEU A 425 -27.07 -24.46 8.61
CA LEU A 425 -28.00 -23.50 9.20
C LEU A 425 -27.75 -22.07 8.71
N LEU A 426 -26.50 -21.66 8.49
CA LEU A 426 -26.18 -20.36 7.91
C LEU A 426 -26.78 -20.24 6.50
N LEU A 427 -26.59 -21.23 5.62
CA LEU A 427 -27.18 -21.19 4.28
C LEU A 427 -28.71 -21.10 4.30
N LEU A 428 -29.35 -21.75 5.27
CA LEU A 428 -30.81 -21.69 5.44
C LEU A 428 -31.33 -20.37 6.00
N ASN A 429 -30.55 -19.65 6.82
CA ASN A 429 -31.09 -18.53 7.59
C ASN A 429 -30.48 -17.17 7.24
N HIS A 430 -29.27 -17.14 6.70
CA HIS A 430 -28.51 -15.90 6.52
C HIS A 430 -29.17 -14.99 5.47
N PRO A 431 -29.41 -13.69 5.77
CA PRO A 431 -30.09 -12.75 4.87
C PRO A 431 -29.44 -12.68 3.49
N PHE A 432 -28.12 -12.60 3.42
CA PHE A 432 -27.38 -12.61 2.16
C PHE A 432 -27.78 -13.80 1.26
N VAL A 433 -27.86 -15.03 1.79
CA VAL A 433 -28.19 -16.21 0.98
C VAL A 433 -29.63 -16.14 0.48
N ARG A 434 -30.57 -15.71 1.33
CA ARG A 434 -31.99 -15.55 1.00
C ARG A 434 -32.22 -14.47 -0.06
N GLU A 435 -31.52 -13.35 0.04
CA GLU A 435 -31.57 -12.27 -0.94
C GLU A 435 -31.04 -12.70 -2.31
N ARG A 436 -29.91 -13.44 -2.33
CA ARG A 436 -29.36 -14.01 -3.56
C ARG A 436 -30.30 -15.06 -4.17
N ALA A 437 -30.99 -15.85 -3.34
CA ALA A 437 -31.98 -16.82 -3.82
C ALA A 437 -33.16 -16.11 -4.51
N ALA A 438 -33.68 -15.03 -3.90
CA ALA A 438 -34.73 -14.22 -4.50
C ALA A 438 -34.27 -13.55 -5.81
N ALA A 439 -33.03 -13.05 -5.85
CA ALA A 439 -32.46 -12.48 -7.07
C ALA A 439 -32.26 -13.53 -8.17
N ALA A 440 -31.81 -14.74 -7.84
CA ALA A 440 -31.72 -15.86 -8.77
C ALA A 440 -33.09 -16.23 -9.34
N ALA A 441 -34.12 -16.33 -8.50
CA ALA A 441 -35.49 -16.61 -8.94
C ALA A 441 -36.01 -15.56 -9.93
N ARG A 442 -35.86 -14.26 -9.63
CA ARG A 442 -36.22 -13.17 -10.55
C ARG A 442 -35.48 -13.28 -11.88
N ARG A 443 -34.18 -13.55 -11.84
CA ARG A 443 -33.34 -13.72 -13.03
C ARG A 443 -33.78 -14.92 -13.87
N TRP A 444 -34.10 -16.05 -13.24
CA TRP A 444 -34.56 -17.24 -13.92
C TRP A 444 -35.91 -17.03 -14.59
N LEU A 445 -36.89 -16.48 -13.87
CA LEU A 445 -38.21 -16.18 -14.42
C LEU A 445 -38.17 -15.19 -15.59
N ALA A 446 -37.21 -14.26 -15.59
CA ALA A 446 -37.06 -13.28 -16.65
C ALA A 446 -36.34 -13.81 -17.91
N ARG A 447 -35.44 -14.79 -17.78
CA ARG A 447 -34.52 -15.19 -18.87
C ARG A 447 -34.70 -16.64 -19.34
N LEU A 448 -35.01 -17.56 -18.44
CA LEU A 448 -35.12 -18.97 -18.78
C LEU A 448 -36.45 -19.26 -19.50
N PRO A 449 -36.58 -20.42 -20.17
CA PRO A 449 -37.79 -20.78 -20.89
C PRO A 449 -39.07 -20.65 -20.07
N GLN A 450 -40.20 -20.46 -20.76
CA GLN A 450 -41.49 -20.32 -20.10
C GLN A 450 -42.07 -21.64 -19.60
N ASP A 451 -41.65 -22.75 -20.21
CA ASP A 451 -41.98 -24.10 -19.75
C ASP A 451 -41.30 -24.41 -18.42
N ASP A 452 -42.07 -24.83 -17.42
CA ASP A 452 -41.55 -25.03 -16.06
C ASP A 452 -40.55 -26.19 -15.97
N GLU A 453 -40.71 -27.25 -16.77
CA GLU A 453 -39.80 -28.40 -16.76
C GLU A 453 -38.44 -28.03 -17.38
N GLU A 454 -38.47 -27.33 -18.51
CA GLU A 454 -37.26 -26.83 -19.13
C GLU A 454 -36.57 -25.76 -18.26
N ARG A 455 -37.36 -24.85 -17.65
CA ARG A 455 -36.85 -23.86 -16.71
C ARG A 455 -36.19 -24.51 -15.50
N LEU A 456 -36.79 -25.58 -14.96
CA LEU A 456 -36.26 -26.31 -13.81
C LEU A 456 -34.92 -26.97 -14.18
N ALA A 457 -34.85 -27.62 -15.35
CA ALA A 457 -33.61 -28.23 -15.82
C ALA A 457 -32.48 -27.20 -16.00
N GLU A 458 -32.78 -26.02 -16.56
CA GLU A 458 -31.80 -24.93 -16.71
C GLU A 458 -31.39 -24.30 -15.38
N ALA A 459 -32.31 -24.11 -14.43
CA ALA A 459 -32.00 -23.61 -13.10
C ALA A 459 -31.02 -24.54 -12.36
N PHE A 460 -31.22 -25.86 -12.46
CA PHE A 460 -30.29 -26.86 -11.94
C PHE A 460 -28.93 -26.81 -12.64
N ARG A 461 -28.88 -26.62 -13.97
CA ARG A 461 -27.60 -26.46 -14.70
C ARG A 461 -26.85 -25.22 -14.25
N GLU A 462 -27.55 -24.11 -14.01
CA GLU A 462 -26.91 -22.88 -13.55
C GLU A 462 -26.44 -22.96 -12.10
N ALA A 463 -27.22 -23.59 -11.21
CA ALA A 463 -26.87 -23.69 -9.80
C ALA A 463 -25.85 -24.81 -9.52
N LEU A 464 -26.04 -25.99 -10.12
CA LEU A 464 -25.30 -27.23 -9.79
C LEU A 464 -24.42 -27.75 -10.94
N GLY A 465 -24.46 -27.12 -12.12
CA GLY A 465 -23.66 -27.55 -13.28
C GLY A 465 -24.16 -28.83 -13.97
N ARG A 466 -25.32 -29.36 -13.57
CA ARG A 466 -25.92 -30.60 -14.10
C ARG A 466 -27.44 -30.52 -14.12
N PRO A 467 -28.15 -31.31 -14.95
CA PRO A 467 -29.60 -31.45 -14.85
C PRO A 467 -30.01 -32.16 -13.54
N PRO A 468 -31.28 -32.01 -13.11
CA PRO A 468 -31.84 -32.73 -11.97
C PRO A 468 -31.93 -34.23 -12.26
N GLN A 469 -31.68 -35.05 -11.25
CA GLN A 469 -32.07 -36.46 -11.27
C GLN A 469 -33.60 -36.60 -11.12
N ASP A 470 -34.16 -37.76 -11.47
CA ASP A 470 -35.61 -37.96 -11.47
C ASP A 470 -36.26 -37.68 -10.09
N ALA A 471 -35.62 -38.13 -9.01
CA ALA A 471 -36.08 -37.88 -7.65
C ALA A 471 -35.98 -36.39 -7.24
N GLU A 472 -34.91 -35.70 -7.67
CA GLU A 472 -34.73 -34.26 -7.40
C GLU A 472 -35.73 -33.42 -8.18
N ARG A 473 -36.05 -33.84 -9.40
CA ARG A 473 -37.04 -33.18 -10.26
C ARG A 473 -38.43 -33.26 -9.64
N GLU A 474 -38.81 -34.43 -9.16
CA GLU A 474 -40.11 -34.62 -8.50
C GLU A 474 -40.22 -33.74 -7.25
N LEU A 475 -39.17 -33.77 -6.40
CA LEU A 475 -39.13 -32.95 -5.19
C LEU A 475 -39.19 -31.45 -5.50
N ALA A 476 -38.41 -30.98 -6.49
CA ALA A 476 -38.42 -29.59 -6.90
C ALA A 476 -39.80 -29.16 -7.44
N ARG A 477 -40.46 -30.02 -8.22
CA ARG A 477 -41.83 -29.74 -8.72
C ARG A 477 -42.82 -29.62 -7.56
N GLN A 478 -42.76 -30.56 -6.61
CA GLN A 478 -43.60 -30.54 -5.42
C GLN A 478 -43.40 -29.24 -4.63
N THR A 479 -42.15 -28.83 -4.39
CA THR A 479 -41.83 -27.58 -3.68
C THR A 479 -42.41 -26.35 -4.39
N ILE A 480 -42.28 -26.26 -5.71
CA ILE A 480 -42.84 -25.13 -6.48
C ILE A 480 -44.37 -25.11 -6.33
N GLN A 481 -45.03 -26.27 -6.47
CA GLN A 481 -46.49 -26.38 -6.39
C GLN A 481 -47.02 -26.01 -5.01
N GLU A 482 -46.39 -26.49 -3.93
CA GLU A 482 -46.75 -26.15 -2.56
C GLU A 482 -46.60 -24.65 -2.29
N ALA A 483 -45.47 -24.05 -2.67
CA ALA A 483 -45.23 -22.62 -2.49
C ALA A 483 -46.17 -21.74 -3.34
N LEU A 484 -46.57 -22.20 -4.53
CA LEU A 484 -47.60 -21.55 -5.35
C LEU A 484 -48.98 -21.65 -4.69
N ALA A 485 -49.34 -22.79 -4.11
CA ALA A 485 -50.61 -22.97 -3.42
C ALA A 485 -50.75 -22.04 -2.20
N GLU A 486 -49.65 -21.79 -1.47
CA GLU A 486 -49.65 -20.91 -0.30
C GLU A 486 -49.68 -19.42 -0.64
N SER A 487 -48.91 -19.00 -1.65
CA SER A 487 -48.63 -17.56 -1.89
C SER A 487 -49.22 -17.01 -3.18
N SER A 488 -49.63 -17.88 -4.12
CA SER A 488 -49.97 -17.52 -5.51
C SER A 488 -48.89 -16.71 -6.25
N SER A 489 -47.66 -16.71 -5.76
CA SER A 489 -46.54 -15.96 -6.32
C SER A 489 -45.51 -16.90 -6.92
N LEU A 490 -45.35 -16.84 -8.25
CA LEU A 490 -44.34 -17.61 -8.96
C LEU A 490 -42.93 -17.23 -8.52
N GLU A 491 -42.67 -15.94 -8.27
CA GLU A 491 -41.38 -15.48 -7.74
C GLU A 491 -41.06 -16.11 -6.37
N ARG A 492 -42.06 -16.18 -5.49
CA ARG A 492 -41.90 -16.81 -4.16
C ARG A 492 -41.56 -18.29 -4.31
N ALA A 493 -42.29 -19.03 -5.15
CA ALA A 493 -42.05 -20.46 -5.35
C ALA A 493 -40.66 -20.77 -5.91
N TRP A 494 -40.21 -19.98 -6.91
CA TRP A 494 -38.87 -20.13 -7.46
C TRP A 494 -37.77 -19.65 -6.50
N THR A 495 -38.08 -18.72 -5.58
CA THR A 495 -37.16 -18.31 -4.50
C THR A 495 -36.89 -19.45 -3.54
N GLU A 496 -37.93 -20.19 -3.13
CA GLU A 496 -37.78 -21.36 -2.26
C GLU A 496 -36.95 -22.46 -2.95
N LEU A 497 -37.18 -22.73 -4.24
CA LEU A 497 -36.33 -23.64 -5.02
C LEU A 497 -34.87 -23.18 -5.06
N ALA A 498 -34.61 -21.92 -5.41
CA ALA A 498 -33.25 -21.36 -5.47
C ALA A 498 -32.54 -21.50 -4.12
N HIS A 499 -33.27 -21.26 -3.02
CA HIS A 499 -32.74 -21.36 -1.67
C HIS A 499 -32.40 -22.80 -1.28
N LEU A 500 -33.26 -23.77 -1.62
CA LEU A 500 -32.97 -25.20 -1.42
C LEU A 500 -31.74 -25.65 -2.22
N LEU A 501 -31.61 -25.20 -3.47
CA LEU A 501 -30.43 -25.48 -4.29
C LEU A 501 -29.17 -24.93 -3.62
N PHE A 502 -29.19 -23.68 -3.14
CA PHE A 502 -28.05 -23.07 -2.44
C PHE A 502 -27.70 -23.76 -1.12
N ALA A 503 -28.69 -24.29 -0.40
CA ALA A 503 -28.49 -25.02 0.84
C ALA A 503 -28.06 -26.50 0.65
N SER A 504 -28.13 -27.00 -0.59
CA SER A 504 -27.80 -28.39 -0.91
C SER A 504 -26.32 -28.72 -0.66
N LEU A 505 -26.02 -30.02 -0.59
CA LEU A 505 -24.63 -30.49 -0.56
C LEU A 505 -23.95 -30.18 -1.89
N ASP A 506 -24.58 -30.51 -3.00
CA ASP A 506 -24.03 -30.39 -4.35
C ASP A 506 -23.60 -28.96 -4.70
N PHE A 507 -24.33 -27.94 -4.24
CA PHE A 507 -23.93 -26.54 -4.46
C PHE A 507 -22.58 -26.19 -3.82
N ARG A 508 -22.13 -26.96 -2.82
CA ARG A 508 -20.87 -26.75 -2.11
C ARG A 508 -19.71 -27.54 -2.69
N TYR A 509 -19.91 -28.36 -3.73
CA TYR A 509 -18.86 -29.20 -4.31
C TYR A 509 -18.72 -28.99 -5.82
N CYS A 510 -17.48 -29.11 -6.30
CA CYS A 510 -17.15 -29.33 -7.70
C CYS A 510 -16.78 -30.81 -7.86
N ASP A 511 -17.56 -31.50 -8.69
CA ASP A 511 -17.39 -32.92 -9.02
C ASP A 511 -16.67 -33.16 -10.36
#